data_AF-A0A3C2A023-F1
#
_entry.id   AF-A0A3C2A023-F1
#
_cell.length_a   1.000
_cell.length_b   1.000
_cell.length_c   1.000
_cell.angle_alpha   90.00
_cell.angle_beta   90.00
_cell.angle_gamma   90.00
#
_symmetry.space_group_name_H-M   'P 1'
#
loop_
_entity.id
_entity.type
_entity.pdbx_description
1 polymer ?
#
loop_
_entity_poly.entity_id
_entity_poly.type
_entity_poly.pdbx_seq_one_letter_code
_entity_poly.pdbx_strand_id
1 'polypeptide(L)'
;MQYQAFATFDTSMALPNRTTTLTTQNSSSERTRFLVKNLLRGLLSLVILVVGFVLFKKYVDLDFTAWLQPLYDNPAWVYLIYTISEIMVGIIPPELFFMWALNTGSAVEYAGIVAALAALSYVAGLIGYWVGNRFSRRRFFRIIRVRFIRRYERYFDTFGAFLIIVAALTPLPFSGIAMLVGSVGFNFRKYCLYASIRFVRYAAYSFIIWEANTL
;
A
#
# COMPACT_ATOMS: atom_id res chain seq x y z
N MET A 1 67.72 -3.93 45.85
CA MET A 1 66.76 -4.89 46.42
C MET A 1 66.97 -6.23 45.74
N GLN A 2 67.31 -7.24 46.54
CA GLN A 2 67.70 -8.61 46.18
C GLN A 2 66.48 -9.52 45.95
N TYR A 3 66.68 -10.51 45.05
CA TYR A 3 66.24 -11.94 45.12
C TYR A 3 64.75 -12.29 44.92
N GLN A 4 64.44 -13.05 43.84
CA GLN A 4 64.12 -14.51 43.79
C GLN A 4 62.68 -14.82 44.28
N ALA A 5 61.90 -15.80 43.81
CA ALA A 5 62.00 -16.90 42.86
C ALA A 5 60.60 -17.58 42.81
N PHE A 6 60.32 -18.33 41.74
CA PHE A 6 59.53 -19.59 41.70
C PHE A 6 58.11 -19.66 42.32
N ALA A 7 57.12 -20.07 41.50
CA ALA A 7 56.43 -21.35 41.70
C ALA A 7 55.46 -21.67 40.54
N THR A 8 55.67 -22.87 39.99
CA THR A 8 54.83 -23.69 39.12
C THR A 8 53.54 -24.18 39.79
N PHE A 9 52.45 -24.32 39.02
CA PHE A 9 51.31 -25.28 39.08
C PHE A 9 50.08 -24.60 38.44
N ASP A 10 49.21 -25.19 37.62
CA ASP A 10 48.79 -26.58 37.48
C ASP A 10 48.20 -26.80 36.06
N THR A 11 48.60 -27.87 35.40
CA THR A 11 48.01 -28.42 34.18
C THR A 11 46.81 -29.30 34.55
N SER A 12 45.63 -28.72 34.77
CA SER A 12 44.40 -29.50 34.92
C SER A 12 43.12 -28.71 34.59
N MET A 13 42.90 -28.41 33.31
CA MET A 13 41.53 -28.16 32.82
C MET A 13 41.32 -28.84 31.47
N ALA A 14 41.17 -30.16 31.53
CA ALA A 14 40.42 -30.88 30.52
C ALA A 14 38.95 -30.44 30.63
N LEU A 15 38.48 -29.61 29.70
CA LEU A 15 37.06 -29.43 29.48
C LEU A 15 36.60 -30.36 28.34
N PRO A 16 35.58 -31.21 28.59
CA PRO A 16 35.21 -32.29 27.71
C PRO A 16 34.57 -31.78 26.43
N ASN A 17 35.01 -32.39 25.33
CA ASN A 17 34.32 -32.67 24.07
C ASN A 17 32.87 -32.14 24.02
N ARG A 18 32.68 -30.93 23.45
CA ARG A 18 31.35 -30.50 23.02
C ARG A 18 31.04 -31.21 21.72
N THR A 19 30.50 -32.42 21.88
CA THR A 19 29.92 -33.22 20.83
C THR A 19 28.95 -32.36 20.03
N THR A 20 29.36 -32.01 18.82
CA THR A 20 28.48 -31.71 17.69
C THR A 20 27.55 -32.91 17.49
N THR A 21 26.42 -32.94 18.18
CA THR A 21 25.30 -33.83 17.85
C THR A 21 24.21 -33.01 17.20
N LEU A 22 24.26 -33.03 15.88
CA LEU A 22 23.17 -32.68 14.98
C LEU A 22 21.95 -33.55 15.32
N THR A 23 21.04 -33.06 16.16
CA THR A 23 19.68 -33.64 16.26
C THR A 23 18.81 -33.06 15.16
N THR A 24 19.05 -33.55 13.95
CA THR A 24 18.08 -33.52 12.83
C THR A 24 16.94 -34.49 13.10
N GLN A 25 16.23 -34.34 14.22
CA GLN A 25 15.02 -35.08 14.53
C GLN A 25 14.06 -34.14 15.26
N ASN A 26 12.89 -33.91 14.64
CA ASN A 26 11.74 -33.11 15.12
C ASN A 26 11.60 -31.64 14.67
N SER A 27 12.25 -31.19 13.58
CA SER A 27 11.99 -29.82 13.08
C SER A 27 10.71 -29.66 12.25
N SER A 28 10.12 -30.75 11.73
CA SER A 28 8.90 -30.70 10.91
C SER A 28 7.63 -30.60 11.76
N SER A 29 7.52 -31.38 12.85
CA SER A 29 6.34 -31.33 13.72
C SER A 29 6.24 -30.00 14.48
N GLU A 30 7.37 -29.42 14.91
CA GLU A 30 7.39 -28.12 15.58
C GLU A 30 7.02 -26.97 14.63
N ARG A 31 7.48 -27.00 13.37
CA ARG A 31 7.08 -26.04 12.33
C ARG A 31 5.58 -26.15 12.02
N THR A 32 5.07 -27.37 11.82
CA THR A 32 3.64 -27.60 11.58
C THR A 32 2.79 -27.13 12.77
N ARG A 33 3.21 -27.42 14.00
CA ARG A 33 2.53 -26.98 15.22
C ARG A 33 2.54 -25.46 15.35
N PHE A 34 3.64 -24.79 14.99
CA PHE A 34 3.74 -23.33 14.97
C PHE A 34 2.84 -22.71 13.90
N LEU A 35 2.82 -23.25 12.68
CA LEU A 35 1.97 -22.78 11.59
C LEU A 35 0.49 -22.97 11.92
N VAL A 36 0.10 -24.16 12.40
CA VAL A 36 -1.28 -24.45 12.81
C VAL A 36 -1.73 -23.53 13.94
N LYS A 37 -0.87 -23.29 14.94
CA LYS A 37 -1.20 -22.39 16.06
C LYS A 37 -1.44 -20.95 15.60
N ASN A 38 -0.60 -20.43 14.68
CA ASN A 38 -0.76 -19.08 14.15
C ASN A 38 -1.94 -18.97 13.18
N LEU A 39 -2.17 -19.99 12.35
CA LEU A 39 -3.31 -20.05 11.45
C LEU A 39 -4.62 -20.11 12.22
N LEU A 40 -4.68 -20.92 13.29
CA LEU A 40 -5.84 -21.01 14.16
C LEU A 40 -6.11 -19.68 14.90
N ARG A 41 -5.06 -18.98 15.34
CA ARG A 41 -5.17 -17.65 15.94
C ARG A 41 -5.68 -16.60 14.94
N GLY A 42 -5.23 -16.68 13.69
CA GLY A 42 -5.75 -15.86 12.59
C GLY A 42 -7.20 -16.17 12.27
N LEU A 43 -7.57 -17.46 12.18
CA LEU A 43 -8.95 -17.89 11.96
C LEU A 43 -9.87 -17.41 13.10
N LEU A 44 -9.40 -17.48 14.34
CA LEU A 44 -10.12 -16.97 15.51
C LEU A 44 -10.34 -15.45 15.41
N SER A 45 -9.33 -14.68 15.00
CA SER A 45 -9.51 -13.24 14.78
C SER A 45 -10.51 -12.92 13.67
N LEU A 46 -10.58 -13.74 12.62
CA LEU A 46 -11.56 -13.59 11.55
C LEU A 46 -12.97 -13.91 12.06
N VAL A 47 -13.15 -14.98 12.83
CA VAL A 47 -14.43 -15.32 13.46
C VAL A 47 -14.90 -14.20 14.39
N ILE A 48 -13.99 -13.66 15.23
CA ILE A 48 -14.31 -12.52 16.11
C ILE A 48 -14.75 -11.31 15.30
N LEU A 49 -14.07 -10.99 14.19
CA LEU A 49 -14.43 -9.87 13.32
C LEU A 49 -15.81 -10.08 12.68
N VAL A 50 -16.09 -11.27 12.14
CA VAL A 50 -17.37 -11.60 11.52
C VAL A 50 -18.51 -11.56 12.54
N VAL A 51 -18.32 -12.16 13.72
CA VAL A 51 -19.30 -12.11 14.80
C VAL A 51 -19.52 -10.67 15.24
N GLY A 52 -18.45 -9.89 15.44
CA GLY A 52 -18.52 -8.47 15.75
C GLY A 52 -19.32 -7.68 14.71
N PHE A 53 -19.08 -7.93 13.42
CA PHE A 53 -19.82 -7.30 12.33
C PHE A 53 -21.31 -7.69 12.33
N VAL A 54 -21.63 -8.97 12.53
CA VAL A 54 -23.02 -9.46 12.60
C VAL A 54 -23.75 -8.88 13.81
N LEU A 55 -23.11 -8.84 14.98
CA LEU A 55 -23.67 -8.23 16.18
C LEU A 55 -23.84 -6.72 16.00
N PHE A 56 -22.86 -6.04 15.40
CA PHE A 56 -22.97 -4.62 15.07
C PHE A 56 -24.17 -4.35 14.16
N LYS A 57 -24.36 -5.14 13.10
CA LYS A 57 -25.55 -5.04 12.24
C LYS A 57 -26.86 -5.33 12.99
N LYS A 58 -26.84 -6.27 13.95
CA LYS A 58 -28.04 -6.68 14.72
C LYS A 58 -28.44 -5.65 15.78
N TYR A 59 -27.48 -4.99 16.42
CA TYR A 59 -27.73 -4.06 17.54
C TYR A 59 -27.74 -2.59 17.11
N VAL A 60 -27.10 -2.27 16.00
CA VAL A 60 -27.12 -0.94 15.41
C VAL A 60 -28.01 -1.02 14.17
N ASP A 61 -29.26 -0.59 14.32
CA ASP A 61 -30.23 -0.39 13.22
C ASP A 61 -29.81 0.84 12.38
N LEU A 62 -28.58 0.78 11.83
CA LEU A 62 -28.22 1.64 10.72
C LEU A 62 -28.91 1.05 9.52
N ASP A 63 -30.02 1.67 9.14
CA ASP A 63 -30.60 1.49 7.83
C ASP A 63 -29.57 2.00 6.82
N PHE A 64 -28.63 1.13 6.43
CA PHE A 64 -27.48 1.49 5.59
C PHE A 64 -27.95 2.15 4.30
N THR A 65 -29.12 1.75 3.80
CA THR A 65 -29.83 2.37 2.69
C THR A 65 -30.16 3.84 2.95
N ALA A 66 -30.68 4.19 4.13
CA ALA A 66 -30.97 5.57 4.52
C ALA A 66 -29.71 6.39 4.86
N TRP A 67 -28.67 5.76 5.40
CA TRP A 67 -27.38 6.43 5.66
C TRP A 67 -26.59 6.70 4.36
N LEU A 68 -26.74 5.82 3.37
CA LEU A 68 -26.17 5.98 2.03
C LEU A 68 -27.08 6.82 1.12
N GLN A 69 -28.35 7.06 1.46
CA GLN A 69 -29.25 7.89 0.64
C GLN A 69 -28.66 9.26 0.30
N PRO A 70 -28.07 10.02 1.24
CA PRO A 70 -27.38 11.27 0.90
C PRO A 70 -26.23 11.12 -0.10
N LEU A 71 -25.61 9.93 -0.19
CA LEU A 71 -24.59 9.60 -1.20
C LEU A 71 -25.23 9.22 -2.55
N TYR A 72 -26.39 8.59 -2.55
CA TYR A 72 -27.16 8.29 -3.77
C TYR A 72 -27.80 9.54 -4.36
N ASP A 73 -28.37 10.40 -3.53
CA ASP A 73 -29.13 11.59 -3.94
C ASP A 73 -28.22 12.73 -4.41
N ASN A 74 -26.95 12.74 -3.99
CA ASN A 74 -25.98 13.78 -4.34
C ASN A 74 -24.63 13.18 -4.78
N PRO A 75 -24.42 13.03 -6.10
CA PRO A 75 -23.16 12.59 -6.70
C PRO A 75 -21.92 13.37 -6.22
N ALA A 76 -22.11 14.64 -5.83
CA ALA A 76 -21.04 15.50 -5.31
C ALA A 76 -20.37 14.93 -4.05
N TRP A 77 -21.11 14.30 -3.14
CA TRP A 77 -20.54 13.69 -1.94
C TRP A 77 -19.67 12.49 -2.28
N VAL A 78 -20.09 11.68 -3.25
CA VAL A 78 -19.33 10.54 -3.73
C VAL A 78 -18.01 10.99 -4.34
N TYR A 79 -18.03 12.01 -5.20
CA TYR A 79 -16.81 12.59 -5.77
C TYR A 79 -15.90 13.20 -4.70
N LEU A 80 -16.45 13.86 -3.68
CA LEU A 80 -15.67 14.44 -2.60
C LEU A 80 -14.97 13.36 -1.77
N ILE A 81 -15.71 12.34 -1.32
CA ILE A 81 -15.17 11.23 -0.53
C ILE A 81 -14.12 10.48 -1.33
N TYR A 82 -14.41 10.20 -2.60
CA TYR A 82 -13.46 9.60 -3.53
C TYR A 82 -12.16 10.43 -3.60
N THR A 83 -12.28 11.74 -3.85
CA THR A 83 -11.13 12.65 -3.98
C THR A 83 -10.30 12.70 -2.70
N ILE A 84 -10.93 12.83 -1.53
CA ILE A 84 -10.25 12.82 -0.24
C ILE A 84 -9.53 11.48 -0.03
N SER A 85 -10.19 10.38 -0.35
CA SER A 85 -9.63 9.04 -0.18
C SER A 85 -8.39 8.83 -1.06
N GLU A 86 -8.43 9.30 -2.31
CA GLU A 86 -7.32 9.22 -3.25
C GLU A 86 -6.15 10.10 -2.83
N ILE A 87 -6.41 11.34 -2.36
CA ILE A 87 -5.36 12.26 -1.90
C ILE A 87 -4.62 11.68 -0.69
N MET A 88 -5.33 11.17 0.31
CA MET A 88 -4.72 10.71 1.56
C MET A 88 -3.81 9.50 1.32
N VAL A 89 -4.31 8.43 0.71
CA VAL A 89 -3.54 7.19 0.48
C VAL A 89 -4.08 6.38 -0.71
N GLY A 90 -5.34 6.55 -1.13
CA GLY A 90 -5.99 5.65 -2.09
C GLY A 90 -6.38 4.31 -1.45
N ILE A 91 -6.80 4.33 -0.18
CA ILE A 91 -7.22 3.12 0.56
C ILE A 91 -8.50 2.54 -0.02
N ILE A 92 -9.41 3.41 -0.47
CA ILE A 92 -10.70 2.98 -0.99
C ILE A 92 -10.50 2.59 -2.47
N PRO A 93 -10.73 1.33 -2.83
CA PRO A 93 -10.57 0.89 -4.21
C PRO A 93 -11.55 1.65 -5.12
N PRO A 94 -11.10 2.18 -6.28
CA PRO A 94 -11.97 2.90 -7.21
C PRO A 94 -13.14 2.04 -7.72
N GLU A 95 -13.01 0.72 -7.68
CA GLU A 95 -14.01 -0.26 -8.09
C GLU A 95 -15.32 -0.11 -7.30
N LEU A 96 -15.26 0.28 -6.02
CA LEU A 96 -16.47 0.53 -5.21
C LEU A 96 -17.30 1.70 -5.77
N PHE A 97 -16.63 2.72 -6.31
CA PHE A 97 -17.28 3.87 -6.92
C PHE A 97 -17.82 3.53 -8.31
N PHE A 98 -17.19 2.58 -9.01
CA PHE A 98 -17.73 2.04 -10.27
C PHE A 98 -19.03 1.26 -10.02
N MET A 99 -19.09 0.45 -8.96
CA MET A 99 -20.33 -0.24 -8.57
C MET A 99 -21.45 0.75 -8.25
N TRP A 100 -21.15 1.82 -7.51
CA TRP A 100 -22.12 2.88 -7.28
C TRP A 100 -22.60 3.54 -8.59
N ALA A 101 -21.68 3.76 -9.54
CA ALA A 101 -22.00 4.32 -10.84
C ALA A 101 -22.90 3.41 -11.70
N LEU A 102 -22.99 2.10 -11.45
CA LEU A 102 -23.93 1.22 -12.17
C LEU A 102 -25.40 1.59 -11.90
N ASN A 103 -25.70 2.23 -10.77
CA ASN A 103 -27.06 2.58 -10.40
C ASN A 103 -27.69 3.68 -11.28
N THR A 104 -26.93 4.34 -12.17
CA THR A 104 -27.51 5.33 -13.11
C THR A 104 -28.27 4.67 -14.27
N GLY A 105 -28.09 3.36 -14.51
CA GLY A 105 -28.88 2.61 -15.50
C GLY A 105 -28.56 2.90 -16.98
N SER A 106 -27.82 3.96 -17.29
CA SER A 106 -27.39 4.33 -18.64
C SER A 106 -25.88 4.11 -18.83
N ALA A 107 -25.49 3.43 -19.91
CA ALA A 107 -24.08 3.20 -20.25
C ALA A 107 -23.29 4.50 -20.48
N VAL A 108 -23.94 5.53 -21.03
CA VAL A 108 -23.32 6.84 -21.29
C VAL A 108 -23.05 7.57 -19.99
N GLU A 109 -24.00 7.54 -19.05
CA GLU A 109 -23.85 8.18 -17.74
C GLU A 109 -22.78 7.47 -16.90
N TYR A 110 -22.81 6.12 -16.91
CA TYR A 110 -21.78 5.30 -16.27
C TYR A 110 -20.38 5.65 -16.77
N ALA A 111 -20.17 5.68 -18.10
CA ALA A 111 -18.90 6.05 -18.70
C ALA A 111 -18.48 7.49 -18.33
N GLY A 112 -19.43 8.43 -18.29
CA GLY A 112 -19.21 9.82 -17.86
C GLY A 112 -18.73 9.92 -16.41
N ILE A 113 -19.37 9.19 -15.50
CA ILE A 113 -18.99 9.14 -14.07
C ILE A 113 -17.59 8.54 -13.92
N VAL A 114 -17.30 7.43 -14.59
CA VAL A 114 -15.98 6.77 -14.56
C VAL A 114 -14.89 7.70 -15.10
N ALA A 115 -15.16 8.42 -16.18
CA ALA A 115 -14.22 9.41 -16.72
C ALA A 115 -13.96 10.55 -15.73
N ALA A 116 -14.99 11.05 -15.05
CA ALA A 116 -14.86 12.06 -14.01
C ALA A 116 -14.02 11.56 -12.83
N LEU A 117 -14.27 10.33 -12.35
CA LEU A 117 -13.48 9.68 -11.31
C LEU A 117 -12.01 9.53 -11.73
N ALA A 118 -11.76 9.06 -12.95
CA ALA A 118 -10.40 8.92 -13.48
C ALA A 118 -9.67 10.27 -13.54
N ALA A 119 -10.35 11.34 -13.95
CA ALA A 119 -9.80 12.70 -14.00
C ALA A 119 -9.49 13.23 -12.60
N LEU A 120 -10.41 13.08 -11.64
CA LEU A 120 -10.18 13.45 -10.23
C LEU A 120 -8.99 12.69 -9.66
N SER A 121 -8.87 11.41 -9.98
CA SER A 121 -7.77 10.56 -9.57
C SER A 121 -6.41 11.04 -10.07
N TYR A 122 -6.37 11.40 -11.35
CA TYR A 122 -5.18 11.93 -11.99
C TYR A 122 -4.78 13.25 -11.32
N VAL A 123 -5.73 14.17 -11.12
CA VAL A 123 -5.50 15.46 -10.44
C VAL A 123 -5.01 15.27 -9.00
N ALA A 124 -5.58 14.35 -8.23
CA ALA A 124 -5.12 14.02 -6.88
C ALA A 124 -3.66 13.53 -6.88
N GLY A 125 -3.30 12.69 -7.86
CA GLY A 125 -1.92 12.27 -8.09
C GLY A 125 -0.98 13.44 -8.38
N LEU A 126 -1.39 14.37 -9.24
CA LEU A 126 -0.63 15.58 -9.54
C LEU A 126 -0.39 16.41 -8.27
N ILE A 127 -1.42 16.60 -7.44
CA ILE A 127 -1.30 17.28 -6.14
C ILE A 127 -0.25 16.57 -5.27
N GLY A 128 -0.33 15.24 -5.16
CA GLY A 128 0.66 14.43 -4.42
C GLY A 128 2.10 14.64 -4.91
N TYR A 129 2.31 14.63 -6.23
CA TYR A 129 3.62 14.94 -6.83
C TYR A 129 4.12 16.33 -6.45
N TRP A 130 3.25 17.35 -6.52
CA TRP A 130 3.61 18.73 -6.18
C TRP A 130 3.95 18.88 -4.70
N VAL A 131 3.19 18.24 -3.81
CA VAL A 131 3.47 18.20 -2.37
C VAL A 131 4.85 17.58 -2.13
N GLY A 132 5.15 16.44 -2.76
CA GLY A 132 6.44 15.77 -2.66
C GLY A 132 7.61 16.63 -3.14
N ASN A 133 7.46 17.23 -4.32
CA ASN A 133 8.46 18.13 -4.90
C ASN A 133 8.69 19.37 -4.02
N ARG A 134 7.65 19.92 -3.40
CA ARG A 134 7.77 21.07 -2.49
C ARG A 134 8.44 20.70 -1.17
N PHE A 135 8.17 19.50 -0.66
CA PHE A 135 8.77 18.99 0.57
C PHE A 135 10.29 18.79 0.43
N SER A 136 10.73 18.28 -0.72
CA SER A 136 12.15 18.09 -1.07
C SER A 136 12.96 19.39 -1.11
N ARG A 137 12.32 20.54 -1.38
CA ARG A 137 12.99 21.84 -1.43
C ARG A 137 13.32 22.44 -0.06
N ARG A 138 12.88 21.82 1.06
CA ARG A 138 13.28 22.28 2.40
C ARG A 138 14.77 22.01 2.65
N ARG A 139 15.44 22.88 3.43
CA ARG A 139 16.90 22.85 3.64
C ARG A 139 17.46 21.48 4.11
N PHE A 140 16.67 20.73 4.88
CA PHE A 140 17.03 19.39 5.37
C PHE A 140 17.19 18.36 4.22
N PHE A 141 16.27 18.35 3.26
CA PHE A 141 16.32 17.43 2.12
C PHE A 141 17.41 17.82 1.10
N ARG A 142 17.80 19.10 1.01
CA ARG A 142 18.90 19.55 0.15
C ARG A 142 20.23 18.86 0.51
N ILE A 143 20.47 18.61 1.80
CA ILE A 143 21.68 17.95 2.29
C ILE A 143 21.69 16.46 1.88
N ILE A 144 20.55 15.79 2.01
CA ILE A 144 20.36 14.39 1.59
C ILE A 144 20.49 14.26 0.07
N ARG A 145 19.90 15.18 -0.69
CA ARG A 145 19.93 15.20 -2.16
C ARG A 145 21.36 15.33 -2.71
N VAL A 146 22.15 16.24 -2.14
CA VAL A 146 23.53 16.49 -2.60
C VAL A 146 24.47 15.31 -2.29
N ARG A 147 24.28 14.61 -1.15
CA ARG A 147 25.12 13.47 -0.76
C ARG A 147 24.73 12.14 -1.40
N PHE A 148 23.43 11.84 -1.52
CA PHE A 148 22.95 10.53 -1.99
C PHE A 148 22.37 10.56 -3.40
N ILE A 149 21.46 11.51 -3.69
CA ILE A 149 20.64 11.46 -4.91
C ILE A 149 21.45 11.78 -6.18
N ARG A 150 22.43 12.69 -6.11
CA ARG A 150 23.26 13.08 -7.27
C ARG A 150 24.05 11.90 -7.88
N ARG A 151 24.43 10.89 -7.08
CA ARG A 151 25.12 9.69 -7.57
C ARG A 151 24.18 8.71 -8.28
N TYR A 152 22.88 8.78 -8.00
CA TYR A 152 21.85 7.89 -8.54
C TYR A 152 20.84 8.57 -9.47
N GLU A 153 21.04 9.85 -9.83
CA GLU A 153 20.14 10.62 -10.71
C GLU A 153 19.80 9.88 -12.01
N ARG A 154 20.79 9.21 -12.62
CA ARG A 154 20.58 8.44 -13.85
C ARG A 154 19.71 7.19 -13.64
N TYR A 155 19.75 6.57 -12.46
CA TYR A 155 18.92 5.42 -12.13
C TYR A 155 17.49 5.83 -11.77
N PHE A 156 17.31 6.99 -11.14
CA PHE A 156 15.98 7.51 -10.78
C PHE A 156 15.12 7.90 -11.98
N ASP A 157 15.72 8.27 -13.11
CA ASP A 157 14.98 8.53 -14.35
C ASP A 157 14.29 7.27 -14.89
N THR A 158 14.91 6.09 -14.74
CA THR A 158 14.34 4.81 -15.18
C THR A 158 13.49 4.15 -14.09
N PHE A 159 13.99 4.10 -12.84
CA PHE A 159 13.25 3.52 -11.71
C PHE A 159 12.03 4.34 -11.33
N GLY A 160 12.10 5.67 -11.41
CA GLY A 160 10.96 6.56 -11.15
C GLY A 160 9.85 6.34 -12.18
N ALA A 161 10.21 6.24 -13.47
CA ALA A 161 9.25 5.93 -14.54
C ALA A 161 8.57 4.57 -14.30
N PHE A 162 9.36 3.52 -14.06
CA PHE A 162 8.85 2.19 -13.78
C PHE A 162 7.92 2.17 -12.56
N LEU A 163 8.30 2.84 -11.48
CA LEU A 163 7.49 2.90 -10.26
C LEU A 163 6.15 3.59 -10.49
N ILE A 164 6.11 4.69 -11.28
CA ILE A 164 4.85 5.35 -11.65
C ILE A 164 3.98 4.41 -12.49
N ILE A 165 4.54 3.75 -13.49
CA ILE A 165 3.80 2.85 -14.39
C ILE A 165 3.20 1.69 -13.61
N VAL A 166 3.99 1.02 -12.77
CA VAL A 166 3.52 -0.08 -11.92
C VAL A 166 2.43 0.41 -10.99
N ALA A 167 2.60 1.55 -10.32
CA ALA A 167 1.57 2.15 -9.47
C ALA A 167 0.28 2.52 -10.23
N ALA A 168 0.42 2.97 -11.47
CA ALA A 168 -0.70 3.35 -12.31
C ALA A 168 -1.48 2.13 -12.82
N LEU A 169 -0.85 0.97 -12.95
CA LEU A 169 -1.50 -0.27 -13.38
C LEU A 169 -2.02 -1.11 -12.22
N THR A 170 -1.31 -1.14 -11.10
CA THR A 170 -1.68 -1.94 -9.91
C THR A 170 -2.65 -1.20 -9.00
N PRO A 171 -3.40 -1.91 -8.14
CA PRO A 171 -4.20 -1.32 -7.07
C PRO A 171 -3.32 -0.84 -5.90
N LEU A 172 -2.18 -0.22 -6.21
CA LEU A 172 -1.27 0.34 -5.22
C LEU A 172 -1.66 1.79 -4.88
N PRO A 173 -1.35 2.26 -3.66
CA PRO A 173 -1.61 3.63 -3.23
C PRO A 173 -0.79 4.64 -4.05
N PHE A 174 -1.39 5.19 -5.10
CA PHE A 174 -0.70 6.02 -6.07
C PHE A 174 -0.27 7.38 -5.51
N SER A 175 -1.07 8.00 -4.63
CA SER A 175 -0.73 9.30 -4.03
C SER A 175 0.62 9.26 -3.30
N GLY A 176 0.88 8.18 -2.55
CA GLY A 176 2.17 7.97 -1.89
C GLY A 176 3.32 7.86 -2.89
N ILE A 177 3.13 7.13 -3.98
CA ILE A 177 4.14 6.97 -5.03
C ILE A 177 4.38 8.28 -5.79
N ALA A 178 3.32 9.02 -6.11
CA ALA A 178 3.40 10.34 -6.72
C ALA A 178 4.21 11.31 -5.84
N MET A 179 3.93 11.33 -4.54
CA MET A 179 4.65 12.15 -3.58
C MET A 179 6.13 11.73 -3.44
N LEU A 180 6.41 10.43 -3.38
CA LEU A 180 7.78 9.91 -3.36
C LEU A 180 8.55 10.34 -4.61
N VAL A 181 7.99 10.10 -5.79
CA VAL A 181 8.63 10.41 -7.07
C VAL A 181 8.81 11.93 -7.25
N GLY A 182 7.84 12.72 -6.81
CA GLY A 182 7.96 14.18 -6.71
C GLY A 182 9.08 14.62 -5.77
N SER A 183 9.23 13.96 -4.62
CA SER A 183 10.27 14.29 -3.63
C SER A 183 11.70 14.04 -4.12
N VAL A 184 11.88 13.06 -5.02
CA VAL A 184 13.19 12.79 -5.61
C VAL A 184 13.51 13.78 -6.76
N GLY A 185 12.51 14.52 -7.23
CA GLY A 185 12.66 15.52 -8.29
C GLY A 185 12.60 14.93 -9.69
N PHE A 186 11.83 13.86 -9.88
CA PHE A 186 11.55 13.28 -11.20
C PHE A 186 10.91 14.31 -12.14
N ASN A 187 11.12 14.21 -13.45
CA ASN A 187 10.60 15.20 -14.40
C ASN A 187 9.06 15.22 -14.45
N PHE A 188 8.45 16.39 -14.21
CA PHE A 188 6.98 16.55 -14.19
C PHE A 188 6.29 16.14 -15.50
N ARG A 189 6.88 16.46 -16.66
CA ARG A 189 6.28 16.11 -17.97
C ARG A 189 6.24 14.59 -18.17
N LYS A 190 7.35 13.90 -17.83
CA LYS A 190 7.40 12.44 -17.85
C LYS A 190 6.41 11.85 -16.84
N TYR A 191 6.30 12.44 -15.65
CA TYR A 191 5.35 12.00 -14.62
C TYR A 191 3.91 12.05 -15.13
N CYS A 192 3.49 13.17 -15.72
CA CYS A 192 2.15 13.33 -16.29
C CYS A 192 1.84 12.26 -17.34
N LEU A 193 2.80 11.97 -18.23
CA LEU A 193 2.65 10.93 -19.26
C LEU A 193 2.50 9.53 -18.67
N TYR A 194 3.29 9.17 -17.66
CA TYR A 194 3.17 7.84 -17.04
C TYR A 194 1.94 7.72 -16.13
N ALA A 195 1.56 8.82 -15.46
CA ALA A 195 0.37 8.87 -14.63
C ALA A 195 -0.93 8.74 -15.45
N SER A 196 -0.93 9.13 -16.73
CA SER A 196 -2.11 8.98 -17.59
C SER A 196 -2.47 7.52 -17.91
N ILE A 197 -1.56 6.57 -17.67
CA ILE A 197 -1.87 5.13 -17.79
C ILE A 197 -3.03 4.73 -16.86
N ARG A 198 -3.28 5.48 -15.79
CA ARG A 198 -4.45 5.29 -14.94
C ARG A 198 -5.77 5.34 -15.71
N PHE A 199 -5.89 6.17 -16.74
CA PHE A 199 -7.10 6.22 -17.56
C PHE A 199 -7.37 4.86 -18.22
N VAL A 200 -6.32 4.18 -18.67
CA VAL A 200 -6.41 2.82 -19.25
C VAL A 200 -6.90 1.83 -18.19
N ARG A 201 -6.34 1.89 -16.97
CA ARG A 201 -6.77 1.03 -15.86
C ARG A 201 -8.25 1.25 -15.51
N TYR A 202 -8.68 2.51 -15.42
CA TYR A 202 -10.07 2.85 -15.10
C TYR A 202 -11.02 2.37 -16.19
N ALA A 203 -10.66 2.57 -17.46
CA ALA A 203 -11.43 2.06 -18.60
C ALA A 203 -11.53 0.52 -18.58
N ALA A 204 -10.42 -0.18 -18.35
CA ALA A 204 -10.38 -1.63 -18.31
C ALA A 204 -11.24 -2.21 -17.16
N TYR A 205 -11.07 -1.71 -15.93
CA TYR A 205 -11.87 -2.20 -14.79
C TYR A 205 -13.34 -1.81 -14.90
N SER A 206 -13.64 -0.62 -15.39
CA SER A 206 -15.02 -0.19 -15.64
C SER A 206 -15.71 -1.10 -16.66
N PHE A 207 -15.02 -1.44 -17.75
CA PHE A 207 -15.55 -2.39 -18.74
C PHE A 207 -15.82 -3.77 -18.13
N ILE A 208 -14.87 -4.31 -17.35
CA ILE A 208 -15.04 -5.61 -16.68
C ILE A 208 -16.25 -5.60 -15.73
N ILE A 209 -16.41 -4.54 -14.95
CA ILE A 209 -17.53 -4.41 -13.99
C ILE A 209 -18.86 -4.25 -14.71
N TRP A 210 -18.89 -3.48 -15.80
CA TRP A 210 -20.08 -3.32 -16.63
C TRP A 210 -20.56 -4.67 -17.20
N GLU A 211 -19.66 -5.40 -17.85
CA GLU A 211 -19.96 -6.72 -18.42
C GLU A 211 -20.41 -7.72 -17.33
N ALA A 212 -19.74 -7.71 -16.17
CA ALA A 212 -20.10 -8.56 -15.04
C ALA A 212 -21.48 -8.25 -14.43
N ASN A 213 -21.98 -7.02 -14.60
CA ASN A 213 -23.31 -6.62 -14.15
C ASN A 213 -24.41 -6.98 -15.17
N THR A 214 -24.06 -7.10 -16.45
CA THR A 214 -25.00 -7.48 -17.51
C THR A 214 -25.20 -8.99 -17.69
N LEU A 215 -24.31 -9.80 -17.10
CA LEU A 215 -24.38 -11.28 -17.06
C LEU A 215 -25.30 -11.78 -15.95
#